data_AF-A0A353BB18-F1
#
_entry.id   AF-A0A353BB18-F1
#
_cell.length_a   1.000
_cell.length_b   1.000
_cell.length_c   1.000
_cell.angle_alpha   90.00
_cell.angle_beta   90.00
_cell.angle_gamma   90.00
#
_symmetry.space_group_name_H-M   'P 1'
#
loop_
_entity.id
_entity.type
_entity.pdbx_description
1 polymer ?
#
loop_
_entity_poly.entity_id
_entity_poly.type
_entity_poly.pdbx_seq_one_letter_code
_entity_poly.pdbx_strand_id
1 'polypeptide(L)'
;KTAWPYVAAWASTGEVVEFLRTANLQELDLELIAFRLADSDAFRDITQVLRGAGHYDANLWAYAVRHQDVRAIGELVAMSELPEQLGPAIKSSLLDTDSVQRLRFEHLDFRPLVVPRAHQLGPKKVILNAQLTEQYNALLELLAYQKTVSSAQKMQLCYYLLLQNRITEAMDWFRAVQPGEFAGKMQYDYFDAYLSFYLEDYDRAVAIAQQYENHPIAAWKDLFAVVNDQIRERNRMVADNKASSREVRSQRESPSYRQELLDASAAQEPVLSLSKANGSLRVLGERLDAPVKVNFYEIDVELLFSRQPFAALADSEPPAISPNKSQDLSGSTTGSIDQIIELPSELLQRNVVVEVTSGGLSSSVVCAAGELEVDVVRSYGQIRARRRDHSPLTGAYVKVYARHNDGSVRFYKDGYTDLRGYFDYATLSTSDLDTAARFAILVLDPHSGAVIREAELPPR
;
A
#
# COMPACT_ATOMS: atom_id res chain seq x y z
N LYS A 1 2.90 -70.36 21.96
CA LYS A 1 3.24 -69.49 23.10
C LYS A 1 3.76 -68.11 22.69
N THR A 2 4.25 -67.93 21.46
CA THR A 2 4.78 -66.64 20.96
C THR A 2 3.84 -65.90 19.99
N ALA A 3 2.74 -66.52 19.53
CA ALA A 3 1.78 -65.87 18.63
C ALA A 3 0.91 -64.86 19.38
N TRP A 4 0.62 -63.72 18.75
CA TRP A 4 -0.11 -62.61 19.37
C TRP A 4 -1.44 -63.01 20.03
N PRO A 5 -2.35 -63.80 19.40
CA PRO A 5 -3.60 -64.18 20.05
C PRO A 5 -3.42 -64.97 21.36
N TYR A 6 -2.33 -65.76 21.45
CA TYR A 6 -2.01 -66.49 22.67
C TYR A 6 -1.49 -65.55 23.76
N VAL A 7 -0.58 -64.63 23.40
CA VAL A 7 0.00 -63.66 24.33
C VAL A 7 -1.09 -62.72 24.86
N ALA A 8 -1.92 -62.17 23.96
CA ALA A 8 -3.02 -61.28 24.30
C ALA A 8 -4.03 -61.92 25.27
N ALA A 9 -4.39 -63.18 25.08
CA ALA A 9 -5.38 -63.87 25.89
C ALA A 9 -4.83 -64.40 27.23
N TRP A 10 -3.62 -64.97 27.25
CA TRP A 10 -3.17 -65.81 28.36
C TRP A 10 -1.93 -65.30 29.11
N ALA A 11 -1.17 -64.35 28.56
CA ALA A 11 0.02 -63.83 29.22
C ALA A 11 -0.31 -62.82 30.33
N SER A 12 0.65 -62.56 31.20
CA SER A 12 0.58 -61.44 32.16
C SER A 12 0.65 -60.09 31.45
N THR A 13 0.18 -59.01 32.09
CA THR A 13 0.27 -57.65 31.52
C THR A 13 1.72 -57.25 31.22
N GLY A 14 2.67 -57.62 32.09
CA GLY A 14 4.09 -57.34 31.85
C GLY A 14 4.64 -58.03 30.60
N GLU A 15 4.26 -59.30 30.37
CA GLU A 15 4.64 -60.03 29.15
C GLU A 15 3.99 -59.44 27.89
N VAL A 16 2.75 -58.95 27.99
CA VAL A 16 2.10 -58.23 26.88
C VAL A 16 2.86 -56.94 26.56
N VAL A 17 3.21 -56.13 27.56
CA VAL A 17 3.97 -54.89 27.39
C VAL A 17 5.33 -55.15 26.74
N GLU A 18 6.04 -56.19 27.18
CA GLU A 18 7.34 -56.55 26.60
C GLU A 18 7.21 -57.08 25.17
N PHE A 19 6.14 -57.82 24.87
CA PHE A 19 5.83 -58.24 23.51
C PHE A 19 5.59 -57.02 22.59
N LEU A 20 4.78 -56.06 23.02
CA LEU A 20 4.46 -54.84 22.26
C LEU A 20 5.70 -53.99 21.94
N ARG A 21 6.73 -54.01 22.78
CA ARG A 21 7.97 -53.25 22.55
C ARG A 21 8.79 -53.76 21.36
N THR A 22 8.64 -55.01 21.00
CA THR A 22 9.48 -55.67 19.98
C THR A 22 8.70 -56.10 18.74
N ALA A 23 7.38 -56.22 18.84
CA ALA A 23 6.51 -56.64 17.76
C ALA A 23 6.25 -55.53 16.73
N ASN A 24 5.91 -55.93 15.50
CA ASN A 24 5.35 -55.02 14.51
C ASN A 24 3.90 -54.69 14.87
N LEU A 25 3.67 -53.55 15.52
CA LEU A 25 2.35 -53.14 16.02
C LEU A 25 1.28 -53.01 14.92
N GLN A 26 1.67 -52.75 13.66
CA GLN A 26 0.74 -52.62 12.53
C GLN A 26 0.06 -53.94 12.14
N GLU A 27 0.63 -55.08 12.54
CA GLU A 27 0.10 -56.42 12.22
C GLU A 27 -0.72 -57.02 13.37
N LEU A 28 -0.82 -56.31 14.51
CA LEU A 28 -1.48 -56.82 15.71
C LEU A 28 -2.93 -56.35 15.77
N ASP A 29 -3.82 -57.27 16.10
CA ASP A 29 -5.19 -56.94 16.52
C ASP A 29 -5.15 -56.53 18.01
N LEU A 30 -5.06 -55.23 18.27
CA LEU A 30 -4.95 -54.69 19.62
C LEU A 30 -6.26 -54.81 20.41
N GLU A 31 -7.42 -55.04 19.78
CA GLU A 31 -8.68 -55.23 20.49
C GLU A 31 -8.64 -56.46 21.42
N LEU A 32 -7.81 -57.46 21.09
CA LEU A 32 -7.61 -58.66 21.90
C LEU A 32 -7.10 -58.37 23.32
N ILE A 33 -6.50 -57.20 23.55
CA ILE A 33 -6.05 -56.77 24.89
C ILE A 33 -6.93 -55.69 25.52
N ALA A 34 -7.99 -55.23 24.85
CA ALA A 34 -8.83 -54.13 25.35
C ALA A 34 -9.38 -54.40 26.76
N PHE A 35 -9.78 -55.63 27.07
CA PHE A 35 -10.29 -56.01 28.39
C PHE A 35 -9.29 -55.74 29.53
N ARG A 36 -7.97 -55.76 29.25
CA ARG A 36 -6.91 -55.51 30.23
C ARG A 36 -6.84 -54.06 30.65
N LEU A 37 -7.25 -53.14 29.77
CA LEU A 37 -7.20 -51.70 30.02
C LEU A 37 -8.27 -51.22 31.02
N ALA A 38 -9.14 -52.12 31.51
CA ALA A 38 -9.99 -51.83 32.66
C ALA A 38 -9.18 -51.58 33.95
N ASP A 39 -7.96 -52.13 34.03
CA ASP A 39 -6.98 -51.86 35.07
C ASP A 39 -6.14 -50.60 34.73
N SER A 40 -5.90 -49.73 35.71
CA SER A 40 -5.24 -48.44 35.48
C SER A 40 -3.75 -48.54 35.19
N ASP A 41 -3.04 -49.47 35.84
CA ASP A 41 -1.61 -49.65 35.60
C ASP A 41 -1.37 -50.29 34.23
N ALA A 42 -2.18 -51.31 33.88
CA ALA A 42 -2.16 -51.90 32.55
C ALA A 42 -2.45 -50.86 31.45
N PHE A 43 -3.46 -50.02 31.64
CA PHE A 43 -3.79 -48.93 30.73
C PHE A 43 -2.59 -47.98 30.52
N ARG A 44 -1.98 -47.50 31.61
CA ARG A 44 -0.83 -46.60 31.54
C ARG A 44 0.35 -47.24 30.81
N ASP A 45 0.72 -48.45 31.19
CA ASP A 45 1.94 -49.10 30.69
C ASP A 45 1.80 -49.49 29.20
N ILE A 46 0.63 -49.99 28.80
CA ILE A 46 0.33 -50.33 27.39
C ILE A 46 0.27 -49.07 26.54
N THR A 47 -0.50 -48.05 26.93
CA THR A 47 -0.60 -46.80 26.15
C THR A 47 0.73 -46.06 26.08
N GLN A 48 1.60 -46.17 27.10
CA GLN A 48 2.95 -45.60 27.05
C GLN A 48 3.82 -46.27 25.97
N VAL A 49 3.78 -47.60 25.84
CA VAL A 49 4.52 -48.32 24.79
C VAL A 49 4.01 -47.92 23.41
N LEU A 50 2.69 -47.98 23.20
CA LEU A 50 2.08 -47.63 21.91
C LEU A 50 2.37 -46.18 21.52
N ARG A 51 2.27 -45.25 22.48
CA ARG A 51 2.62 -43.85 22.29
C ARG A 51 4.09 -43.65 21.93
N GLY A 52 5.01 -44.36 22.59
CA GLY A 52 6.43 -44.31 22.27
C GLY A 52 6.75 -44.81 20.86
N ALA A 53 5.93 -45.72 20.33
CA ALA A 53 6.02 -46.22 18.97
C ALA A 53 5.21 -45.39 17.95
N GLY A 54 4.51 -44.33 18.37
CA GLY A 54 3.65 -43.53 17.50
C GLY A 54 2.41 -44.28 16.99
N HIS A 55 1.98 -45.33 17.69
CA HIS A 55 0.82 -46.14 17.32
C HIS A 55 -0.39 -45.77 18.19
N TYR A 56 -1.55 -45.58 17.56
CA TYR A 56 -2.79 -45.15 18.21
C TYR A 56 -3.92 -46.13 17.88
N ASP A 57 -4.74 -46.45 18.88
CA ASP A 57 -5.95 -47.26 18.73
C ASP A 57 -7.10 -46.61 19.52
N ALA A 58 -8.21 -46.31 18.84
CA ALA A 58 -9.31 -45.58 19.46
C ALA A 58 -10.02 -46.37 20.57
N ASN A 59 -10.13 -47.70 20.43
CA ASN A 59 -10.81 -48.57 21.39
C ASN A 59 -10.00 -48.67 22.69
N LEU A 60 -8.68 -48.75 22.58
CA LEU A 60 -7.78 -48.75 23.73
C LEU A 60 -7.77 -47.37 24.41
N TRP A 61 -7.72 -46.29 23.64
CA TRP A 61 -7.74 -44.92 24.19
C TRP A 61 -9.10 -44.54 24.80
N ALA A 62 -10.21 -45.18 24.43
CA ALA A 62 -11.51 -44.96 25.05
C ALA A 62 -11.51 -45.22 26.58
N TYR A 63 -10.64 -46.11 27.06
CA TYR A 63 -10.44 -46.35 28.51
C TYR A 63 -9.85 -45.15 29.24
N ALA A 64 -9.27 -44.17 28.54
CA ALA A 64 -8.82 -42.92 29.14
C ALA A 64 -9.95 -42.18 29.87
N VAL A 65 -11.18 -42.26 29.35
CA VAL A 65 -12.37 -41.65 29.98
C VAL A 65 -12.67 -42.30 31.32
N ARG A 66 -12.57 -43.63 31.39
CA ARG A 66 -12.78 -44.40 32.63
C ARG A 66 -11.75 -44.03 33.71
N HIS A 67 -10.49 -43.85 33.31
CA HIS A 67 -9.39 -43.55 34.22
C HIS A 67 -9.17 -42.06 34.47
N GLN A 68 -9.97 -41.19 33.83
CA GLN A 68 -9.83 -39.73 33.89
C GLN A 68 -8.42 -39.25 33.48
N ASP A 69 -7.78 -39.95 32.55
CA ASP A 69 -6.46 -39.58 32.04
C ASP A 69 -6.61 -38.45 31.02
N VAL A 70 -6.39 -37.21 31.49
CA VAL A 70 -6.54 -35.97 30.71
C VAL A 70 -5.72 -36.01 29.40
N ARG A 71 -4.50 -36.55 29.45
CA ARG A 71 -3.62 -36.60 28.27
C ARG A 71 -4.17 -37.56 27.23
N ALA A 72 -4.50 -38.78 27.63
CA ALA A 72 -5.02 -39.80 26.72
C ALA A 72 -6.44 -39.45 26.22
N ILE A 73 -7.28 -38.80 27.03
CA ILE A 73 -8.54 -38.22 26.55
C ILE A 73 -8.25 -37.16 25.48
N GLY A 74 -7.25 -36.31 25.68
CA GLY A 74 -6.88 -35.31 24.68
C GLY A 74 -6.40 -35.92 23.36
N GLU A 75 -5.59 -36.98 23.42
CA GLU A 75 -5.17 -37.76 22.26
C GLU A 75 -6.37 -38.40 21.54
N LEU A 76 -7.30 -39.01 22.29
CA LEU A 76 -8.55 -39.58 21.77
C LEU A 76 -9.39 -38.54 21.04
N VAL A 77 -9.62 -37.38 21.66
CA VAL A 77 -10.41 -36.30 21.07
C VAL A 77 -9.71 -35.74 19.83
N ALA A 78 -8.40 -35.54 19.89
CA ALA A 78 -7.62 -34.97 18.78
C ALA A 78 -7.61 -35.86 17.53
N MET A 79 -7.73 -37.18 17.68
CA MET A 79 -7.78 -38.17 16.59
C MET A 79 -9.20 -38.52 16.14
N SER A 80 -10.23 -37.95 16.78
CA SER A 80 -11.63 -38.10 16.36
C SER A 80 -12.03 -37.08 15.29
N GLU A 81 -13.27 -37.16 14.80
CA GLU A 81 -13.87 -36.15 13.90
C GLU A 81 -14.24 -34.84 14.63
N LEU A 82 -14.25 -34.82 15.97
CA LEU A 82 -14.71 -33.68 16.75
C LEU A 82 -13.97 -32.36 16.43
N PRO A 83 -12.64 -32.32 16.25
CA PRO A 83 -11.92 -31.09 15.91
C PRO A 83 -12.36 -30.43 14.59
N GLU A 84 -13.00 -31.17 13.68
CA GLU A 84 -13.57 -30.61 12.44
C GLU A 84 -14.84 -29.79 12.69
N GLN A 85 -15.54 -30.08 13.78
CA GLN A 85 -16.81 -29.45 14.13
C GLN A 85 -16.65 -28.24 15.07
N LEU A 86 -15.46 -28.04 15.64
CA LEU A 86 -15.19 -27.04 16.68
C LEU A 86 -14.69 -25.68 16.15
N GLY A 87 -14.65 -25.49 14.83
CA GLY A 87 -14.19 -24.24 14.20
C GLY A 87 -12.66 -24.14 14.07
N PRO A 88 -12.13 -22.97 13.68
CA PRO A 88 -10.73 -22.82 13.28
C PRO A 88 -9.74 -22.93 14.45
N ALA A 89 -10.13 -22.52 15.67
CA ALA A 89 -9.28 -22.59 16.86
C ALA A 89 -10.09 -22.89 18.12
N ILE A 90 -9.60 -23.83 18.94
CA ILE A 90 -10.07 -24.09 20.29
C ILE A 90 -8.87 -24.39 21.19
N LYS A 91 -8.87 -23.81 22.39
CA LYS A 91 -7.87 -24.09 23.41
C LYS A 91 -8.55 -24.43 24.74
N SER A 92 -8.34 -25.66 25.19
CA SER A 92 -8.90 -26.22 26.41
C SER A 92 -7.89 -27.15 27.09
N SER A 93 -8.23 -27.71 28.24
CA SER A 93 -7.40 -28.71 28.93
C SER A 93 -7.27 -30.04 28.17
N LEU A 94 -8.22 -30.36 27.28
CA LEU A 94 -8.27 -31.63 26.55
C LEU A 94 -7.87 -31.47 25.08
N LEU A 95 -8.13 -30.30 24.49
CA LEU A 95 -7.90 -30.07 23.08
C LEU A 95 -7.32 -28.68 22.88
N ASP A 96 -6.17 -28.63 22.21
CA ASP A 96 -5.57 -27.43 21.64
C ASP A 96 -5.46 -27.64 20.13
N THR A 97 -6.32 -26.98 19.35
CA THR A 97 -6.23 -27.05 17.89
C THR A 97 -5.35 -25.91 17.39
N ASP A 98 -4.10 -26.23 17.10
CA ASP A 98 -3.23 -25.35 16.32
C ASP A 98 -3.64 -25.42 14.85
N SER A 99 -4.26 -24.35 14.35
CA SER A 99 -4.73 -24.22 12.97
C SER A 99 -3.60 -24.33 11.95
N VAL A 100 -2.37 -23.99 12.32
CA VAL A 100 -1.20 -24.14 11.44
C VAL A 100 -0.78 -25.61 11.35
N GLN A 101 -0.69 -26.30 12.49
CA GLN A 101 -0.35 -27.74 12.51
C GLN A 101 -1.39 -28.61 11.80
N ARG A 102 -2.65 -28.16 11.80
CA ARG A 102 -3.76 -28.82 11.09
C ARG A 102 -3.93 -28.34 9.65
N LEU A 103 -2.98 -27.56 9.11
CA LEU A 103 -2.99 -27.04 7.74
C LEU A 103 -4.27 -26.25 7.39
N ARG A 104 -4.92 -25.65 8.39
CA ARG A 104 -6.12 -24.81 8.22
C ARG A 104 -5.79 -23.36 7.91
N PHE A 105 -4.60 -22.91 8.29
CA PHE A 105 -4.13 -21.57 7.98
C PHE A 105 -2.62 -21.58 7.80
N GLU A 106 -2.16 -21.01 6.70
CA GLU A 106 -0.76 -20.67 6.47
C GLU A 106 -0.64 -19.19 6.13
N HIS A 107 0.51 -18.59 6.44
CA HIS A 107 0.77 -17.20 6.06
C HIS A 107 1.26 -17.16 4.61
N LEU A 108 0.60 -16.34 3.78
CA LEU A 108 0.97 -16.14 2.39
C LEU A 108 1.65 -14.79 2.20
N ASP A 109 2.77 -14.80 1.48
CA ASP A 109 3.49 -13.61 1.07
C ASP A 109 3.04 -13.19 -0.34
N PHE A 110 2.48 -12.00 -0.45
CA PHE A 110 1.96 -11.41 -1.69
C PHE A 110 2.94 -10.45 -2.36
N ARG A 111 4.21 -10.39 -1.95
CA ARG A 111 5.18 -9.50 -2.61
C ARG A 111 5.44 -9.93 -4.06
N PRO A 112 5.56 -8.98 -5.02
CA PRO A 112 5.36 -7.53 -4.89
C PRO A 112 3.90 -7.12 -5.23
N LEU A 113 3.05 -6.92 -4.23
CA LEU A 113 1.68 -6.42 -4.44
C LEU A 113 1.67 -4.88 -4.48
N VAL A 114 1.07 -4.31 -5.54
CA VAL A 114 0.89 -2.87 -5.70
C VAL A 114 -0.59 -2.53 -5.73
N VAL A 115 -1.06 -1.83 -4.70
CA VAL A 115 -2.46 -1.40 -4.60
C VAL A 115 -2.73 -0.13 -5.40
N PRO A 116 -3.92 -0.02 -6.03
CA PRO A 116 -4.28 1.16 -6.81
C PRO A 116 -4.79 2.32 -5.95
N ARG A 117 -5.14 2.09 -4.68
CA ARG A 117 -5.79 3.09 -3.82
C ARG A 117 -5.07 3.25 -2.50
N ALA A 118 -4.75 4.48 -2.15
CA ALA A 118 -4.34 4.88 -0.80
C ALA A 118 -5.52 5.32 0.07
N HIS A 119 -6.60 5.84 -0.54
CA HIS A 119 -7.78 6.30 0.19
C HIS A 119 -9.00 5.38 0.06
N GLN A 120 -9.82 5.37 1.11
CA GLN A 120 -11.08 4.64 1.14
C GLN A 120 -12.10 5.29 0.19
N LEU A 121 -12.70 4.48 -0.70
CA LEU A 121 -13.80 4.90 -1.56
C LEU A 121 -15.15 4.42 -0.98
N GLY A 122 -15.98 5.35 -0.54
CA GLY A 122 -17.31 5.05 0.02
C GLY A 122 -17.27 4.61 1.51
N PRO A 123 -18.41 4.16 2.06
CA PRO A 123 -18.56 3.96 3.51
C PRO A 123 -17.81 2.74 4.06
N LYS A 124 -17.37 1.81 3.19
CA LYS A 124 -16.65 0.59 3.59
C LYS A 124 -15.28 0.52 2.93
N LYS A 125 -14.28 0.04 3.67
CA LYS A 125 -12.98 -0.33 3.10
C LYS A 125 -13.14 -1.59 2.25
N VAL A 126 -12.55 -1.59 1.07
CA VAL A 126 -12.58 -2.72 0.13
C VAL A 126 -11.14 -3.07 -0.25
N ILE A 127 -10.79 -4.36 -0.15
CA ILE A 127 -9.53 -4.90 -0.65
C ILE A 127 -9.79 -5.35 -2.08
N LEU A 128 -9.07 -4.79 -3.05
CA LEU A 128 -9.34 -5.04 -4.48
C LEU A 128 -8.73 -6.36 -4.97
N ASN A 129 -7.65 -6.82 -4.35
CA ASN A 129 -7.08 -8.13 -4.65
C ASN A 129 -7.90 -9.23 -3.95
N ALA A 130 -8.53 -10.11 -4.75
CA ALA A 130 -9.43 -11.15 -4.24
C ALA A 130 -8.70 -12.17 -3.35
N GLN A 131 -7.49 -12.58 -3.73
CA GLN A 131 -6.69 -13.55 -2.96
C GLN A 131 -6.24 -12.97 -1.61
N LEU A 132 -5.81 -11.70 -1.59
CA LEU A 132 -5.50 -11.00 -0.34
C LEU A 132 -6.75 -10.85 0.54
N THR A 133 -7.91 -10.58 -0.07
CA THR A 133 -9.19 -10.48 0.65
C THR A 133 -9.53 -11.79 1.36
N GLU A 134 -9.45 -12.90 0.63
CA GLU A 134 -9.69 -14.24 1.16
C GLU A 134 -8.71 -14.55 2.30
N GLN A 135 -7.41 -14.34 2.06
CA GLN A 135 -6.38 -14.62 3.05
C GLN A 135 -6.51 -13.76 4.32
N TYR A 136 -6.80 -12.48 4.17
CA TYR A 136 -6.99 -11.56 5.29
C TYR A 136 -8.24 -11.93 6.10
N ASN A 137 -9.34 -12.30 5.43
CA ASN A 137 -10.56 -12.75 6.11
C ASN A 137 -10.35 -14.08 6.83
N ALA A 138 -9.61 -15.03 6.25
CA ALA A 138 -9.24 -16.27 6.92
C ALA A 138 -8.45 -16.02 8.22
N LEU A 139 -7.51 -15.06 8.20
CA LEU A 139 -6.82 -14.64 9.42
C LEU A 139 -7.80 -14.03 10.44
N LEU A 140 -8.67 -13.11 10.01
CA LEU A 140 -9.63 -12.48 10.92
C LEU A 140 -10.61 -13.49 11.54
N GLU A 141 -11.07 -14.45 10.76
CA GLU A 141 -11.91 -15.55 11.24
C GLU A 141 -11.16 -16.36 12.29
N LEU A 142 -9.93 -16.79 12.01
CA LEU A 142 -9.10 -17.48 13.00
C LEU A 142 -8.97 -16.71 14.32
N LEU A 143 -8.69 -15.41 14.23
CA LEU A 143 -8.52 -14.54 15.40
C LEU A 143 -9.82 -14.34 16.19
N ALA A 144 -10.99 -14.35 15.52
CA ALA A 144 -12.28 -14.21 16.18
C ALA A 144 -12.61 -15.38 17.11
N TYR A 145 -12.02 -16.56 16.87
CA TYR A 145 -12.17 -17.74 17.73
C TYR A 145 -11.14 -17.80 18.87
N GLN A 146 -10.25 -16.82 18.98
CA GLN A 146 -9.18 -16.80 19.97
C GLN A 146 -9.39 -15.69 21.00
N LYS A 147 -9.07 -16.00 22.26
CA LYS A 147 -9.14 -15.01 23.36
C LYS A 147 -8.03 -13.96 23.27
N THR A 148 -6.89 -14.34 22.70
CA THR A 148 -5.66 -13.53 22.67
C THR A 148 -5.00 -13.65 21.31
N VAL A 149 -4.51 -12.53 20.79
CA VAL A 149 -3.72 -12.49 19.55
C VAL A 149 -2.24 -12.63 19.90
N SER A 150 -1.58 -13.68 19.40
CA SER A 150 -0.15 -13.93 19.64
C SER A 150 0.76 -12.93 18.90
N SER A 151 2.00 -12.78 19.36
CA SER A 151 2.99 -11.92 18.70
C SER A 151 3.24 -12.27 17.23
N ALA A 152 3.19 -13.56 16.87
CA ALA A 152 3.27 -14.00 15.47
C ALA A 152 2.06 -13.54 14.64
N GLN A 153 0.84 -13.62 15.19
CA GLN A 153 -0.37 -13.17 14.51
C GLN A 153 -0.45 -11.64 14.40
N LYS A 154 0.07 -10.90 15.38
CA LYS A 154 0.22 -9.44 15.30
C LYS A 154 1.15 -9.03 14.15
N MET A 155 2.23 -9.78 13.93
CA MET A 155 3.09 -9.59 12.75
C MET A 155 2.34 -9.88 11.43
N GLN A 156 1.53 -10.94 11.38
CA GLN A 156 0.69 -11.25 10.20
C GLN A 156 -0.34 -10.15 9.92
N LEU A 157 -0.99 -9.60 10.96
CA LEU A 157 -1.89 -8.46 10.84
C LEU A 157 -1.16 -7.23 10.32
N CYS A 158 0.00 -6.91 10.89
CA CYS A 158 0.84 -5.81 10.43
C CYS A 158 1.15 -5.94 8.93
N TYR A 159 1.56 -7.14 8.50
CA TYR A 159 1.89 -7.41 7.10
C TYR A 159 0.70 -7.15 6.16
N TYR A 160 -0.46 -7.78 6.41
CA TYR A 160 -1.61 -7.64 5.53
C TYR A 160 -2.21 -6.22 5.55
N LEU A 161 -2.04 -5.48 6.66
CA LEU A 161 -2.44 -4.08 6.74
C LEU A 161 -1.49 -3.17 5.94
N LEU A 162 -0.18 -3.43 5.93
CA LEU A 162 0.78 -2.73 5.08
C LEU A 162 0.47 -2.93 3.60
N LEU A 163 0.13 -4.16 3.18
CA LEU A 163 -0.31 -4.44 1.82
C LEU A 163 -1.58 -3.68 1.40
N GLN A 164 -2.40 -3.25 2.37
CA GLN A 164 -3.60 -2.44 2.16
C GLN A 164 -3.33 -0.93 2.29
N ASN A 165 -2.06 -0.52 2.42
CA ASN A 165 -1.66 0.86 2.72
C ASN A 165 -2.28 1.43 4.02
N ARG A 166 -2.67 0.57 4.97
CA ARG A 166 -3.24 0.94 6.28
C ARG A 166 -2.12 1.12 7.30
N ILE A 167 -1.22 2.06 7.03
CA ILE A 167 0.06 2.22 7.73
C ILE A 167 -0.12 2.41 9.24
N THR A 168 -0.99 3.35 9.67
CA THR A 168 -1.23 3.62 11.09
C THR A 168 -1.71 2.38 11.85
N GLU A 169 -2.68 1.66 11.29
CA GLU A 169 -3.21 0.43 11.91
C GLU A 169 -2.14 -0.66 11.96
N ALA A 170 -1.34 -0.79 10.90
CA ALA A 170 -0.22 -1.74 10.87
C ALA A 170 0.81 -1.42 11.97
N MET A 171 1.13 -0.14 12.19
CA MET A 171 2.04 0.30 13.24
C MET A 171 1.50 0.03 14.63
N ASP A 172 0.20 0.19 14.87
CA ASP A 172 -0.42 -0.11 16.17
C ASP A 172 -0.30 -1.59 16.51
N TRP A 173 -0.54 -2.48 15.53
CA TRP A 173 -0.31 -3.91 15.70
C TRP A 173 1.16 -4.26 15.89
N PHE A 174 2.06 -3.61 15.14
CA PHE A 174 3.51 -3.82 15.26
C PHE A 174 4.03 -3.45 16.65
N ARG A 175 3.62 -2.30 17.19
CA ARG A 175 3.99 -1.85 18.55
C ARG A 175 3.52 -2.81 19.64
N ALA A 176 2.44 -3.53 19.40
CA ALA A 176 1.89 -4.51 20.34
C ALA A 176 2.61 -5.88 20.29
N VAL A 177 3.54 -6.10 19.35
CA VAL A 177 4.35 -7.31 19.25
C VAL A 177 5.35 -7.34 20.40
N GLN A 178 5.45 -8.47 21.11
CA GLN A 178 6.51 -8.70 22.09
C GLN A 178 7.67 -9.42 21.40
N PRO A 179 8.82 -8.75 21.14
CA PRO A 179 9.86 -9.33 20.29
C PRO A 179 10.47 -10.63 20.85
N GLY A 180 10.54 -10.75 22.18
CA GLY A 180 11.04 -11.96 22.85
C GLY A 180 10.13 -13.19 22.69
N GLU A 181 8.84 -13.00 22.36
CA GLU A 181 7.90 -14.09 22.11
C GLU A 181 7.80 -14.46 20.62
N PHE A 182 8.44 -13.68 19.74
CA PHE A 182 8.40 -13.90 18.30
C PHE A 182 9.70 -14.53 17.82
N ALA A 183 9.63 -15.75 17.28
CA ALA A 183 10.82 -16.47 16.81
C ALA A 183 11.52 -15.77 15.62
N GLY A 184 10.79 -14.97 14.83
CA GLY A 184 11.27 -14.36 13.59
C GLY A 184 11.98 -13.02 13.78
N LYS A 185 13.10 -12.96 14.52
CA LYS A 185 13.82 -11.69 14.77
C LYS A 185 14.10 -10.89 13.49
N MET A 186 14.54 -11.57 12.43
CA MET A 186 14.86 -10.92 11.15
C MET A 186 13.63 -10.30 10.47
N GLN A 187 12.50 -11.01 10.48
CA GLN A 187 11.23 -10.51 9.95
C GLN A 187 10.75 -9.30 10.75
N TYR A 188 10.90 -9.34 12.08
CA TYR A 188 10.60 -8.20 12.96
C TYR A 188 11.46 -6.99 12.62
N ASP A 189 12.77 -7.18 12.53
CA ASP A 189 13.73 -6.13 12.22
C ASP A 189 13.49 -5.51 10.83
N TYR A 190 13.12 -6.32 9.84
CA TYR A 190 12.77 -5.79 8.52
C TYR A 190 11.55 -4.87 8.56
N PHE A 191 10.52 -5.24 9.33
CA PHE A 191 9.33 -4.41 9.51
C PHE A 191 9.67 -3.13 10.28
N ASP A 192 10.53 -3.22 11.29
CA ASP A 192 10.99 -2.07 12.07
C ASP A 192 11.76 -1.07 11.17
N ALA A 193 12.69 -1.57 10.36
CA ALA A 193 13.44 -0.75 9.41
C ALA A 193 12.51 -0.10 8.37
N TYR A 194 11.54 -0.84 7.84
CA TYR A 194 10.56 -0.33 6.88
C TYR A 194 9.62 0.72 7.51
N LEU A 195 9.08 0.45 8.70
CA LEU A 195 8.18 1.37 9.42
C LEU A 195 8.90 2.62 9.91
N SER A 196 10.22 2.55 10.14
CA SER A 196 11.05 3.71 10.46
C SER A 196 11.05 4.76 9.35
N PHE A 197 10.78 4.39 8.10
CA PHE A 197 10.60 5.37 7.01
C PHE A 197 9.38 6.27 7.23
N TYR A 198 8.29 5.71 7.75
CA TYR A 198 7.06 6.46 8.04
C TYR A 198 7.16 7.28 9.33
N LEU A 199 8.11 6.95 10.20
CA LEU A 199 8.44 7.70 11.40
C LEU A 199 9.55 8.74 11.17
N GLU A 200 10.10 8.79 9.95
CA GLU A 200 11.27 9.60 9.60
C GLU A 200 12.52 9.31 10.46
N ASP A 201 12.59 8.13 11.08
CA ASP A 201 13.74 7.67 11.86
C ASP A 201 14.72 6.88 10.97
N TYR A 202 15.35 7.59 10.03
CA TYR A 202 16.23 6.98 9.04
C TYR A 202 17.47 6.34 9.66
N ASP A 203 17.96 6.89 10.78
CA ASP A 203 19.13 6.34 11.50
C ASP A 203 18.82 4.95 12.07
N ARG A 204 17.61 4.76 12.63
CA ARG A 204 17.14 3.43 13.05
C ARG A 204 17.07 2.46 11.88
N ALA A 205 16.51 2.89 10.76
CA ALA A 205 16.39 2.03 9.57
C ALA A 205 17.76 1.55 9.06
N VAL A 206 18.77 2.44 9.03
CA VAL A 206 20.16 2.10 8.67
C VAL A 206 20.77 1.14 9.68
N ALA A 207 20.67 1.45 10.98
CA ALA A 207 21.27 0.66 12.05
C ALA A 207 20.76 -0.78 12.07
N ILE A 208 19.50 -0.99 11.69
CA ILE A 208 18.91 -2.32 11.55
C ILE A 208 19.39 -2.98 10.26
N ALA A 209 19.28 -2.32 9.11
CA ALA A 209 19.62 -2.90 7.82
C ALA A 209 21.10 -3.32 7.72
N GLN A 210 22.02 -2.58 8.36
CA GLN A 210 23.44 -2.92 8.42
C GLN A 210 23.71 -4.27 9.10
N GLN A 211 22.88 -4.70 10.06
CA GLN A 211 23.05 -6.00 10.72
C GLN A 211 22.89 -7.17 9.76
N TYR A 212 22.21 -6.96 8.63
CA TYR A 212 21.84 -7.98 7.66
C TYR A 212 22.59 -7.87 6.32
N GLU A 213 23.59 -6.98 6.22
CA GLU A 213 24.34 -6.73 4.96
C GLU A 213 25.05 -7.98 4.42
N ASN A 214 25.53 -8.86 5.32
CA ASN A 214 26.22 -10.10 4.98
C ASN A 214 25.37 -11.35 5.26
N HIS A 215 24.04 -11.22 5.25
CA HIS A 215 23.15 -12.32 5.58
C HIS A 215 23.25 -13.47 4.53
N PRO A 216 23.35 -14.75 4.96
CA PRO A 216 23.58 -15.87 4.04
C PRO A 216 22.40 -16.15 3.10
N ILE A 217 21.18 -15.79 3.49
CA ILE A 217 19.99 -15.94 2.63
C ILE A 217 19.88 -14.71 1.74
N ALA A 218 20.13 -14.90 0.44
CA ALA A 218 20.17 -13.84 -0.57
C ALA A 218 18.90 -12.97 -0.58
N ALA A 219 17.71 -13.59 -0.57
CA ALA A 219 16.44 -12.86 -0.58
C ALA A 219 16.32 -11.83 0.56
N TRP A 220 16.78 -12.18 1.76
CA TRP A 220 16.76 -11.27 2.91
C TRP A 220 17.84 -10.19 2.83
N LYS A 221 19.04 -10.57 2.41
CA LYS A 221 20.14 -9.63 2.16
C LYS A 221 19.71 -8.55 1.16
N ASP A 222 19.06 -8.94 0.08
CA ASP A 222 18.62 -8.03 -0.99
C ASP A 222 17.52 -7.09 -0.49
N LEU A 223 16.57 -7.57 0.33
CA LEU A 223 15.54 -6.74 0.95
C LEU A 223 16.14 -5.65 1.87
N PHE A 224 17.10 -5.99 2.73
CA PHE A 224 17.77 -5.01 3.58
C PHE A 224 18.71 -4.09 2.78
N ALA A 225 19.29 -4.57 1.67
CA ALA A 225 20.06 -3.72 0.76
C ALA A 225 19.18 -2.62 0.15
N VAL A 226 17.95 -2.93 -0.25
CA VAL A 226 16.98 -1.93 -0.75
C VAL A 226 16.70 -0.84 0.29
N VAL A 227 16.56 -1.19 1.57
CA VAL A 227 16.40 -0.20 2.66
C VAL A 227 17.59 0.77 2.69
N ASN A 228 18.81 0.23 2.69
CA ASN A 228 20.03 1.05 2.69
C ASN A 228 20.15 1.93 1.44
N ASP A 229 19.84 1.39 0.27
CA ASP A 229 19.98 2.10 -1.00
C ASP A 229 19.00 3.27 -1.11
N GLN A 230 17.76 3.12 -0.63
CA GLN A 230 16.81 4.23 -0.57
C GLN A 230 17.28 5.37 0.34
N ILE A 231 17.84 5.04 1.51
CA ILE A 231 18.36 6.04 2.45
C ILE A 231 19.62 6.71 1.89
N ARG A 232 20.53 5.95 1.26
CA ARG A 232 21.70 6.49 0.58
C ARG A 232 21.31 7.45 -0.54
N GLU A 233 20.31 7.09 -1.35
CA GLU A 233 19.81 7.95 -2.42
C GLU A 233 19.21 9.25 -1.85
N ARG A 234 18.38 9.17 -0.81
CA ARG A 234 17.87 10.36 -0.09
C ARG A 234 19.01 11.25 0.39
N ASN A 235 20.02 10.67 1.05
CA ASN A 235 21.14 11.43 1.59
C ASN A 235 21.97 12.09 0.48
N ARG A 236 22.14 11.43 -0.67
CA ARG A 236 22.75 12.04 -1.86
C ARG A 236 21.94 13.21 -2.38
N MET A 237 20.62 13.08 -2.52
CA MET A 237 19.77 14.18 -2.94
C MET A 237 19.85 15.38 -2.00
N VAL A 238 19.88 15.13 -0.68
CA VAL A 238 20.05 16.19 0.33
C VAL A 238 21.47 16.81 0.28
N ALA A 239 22.49 16.03 -0.06
CA ALA A 239 23.89 16.48 -0.13
C ALA A 239 24.22 17.23 -1.45
N ASP A 240 23.73 16.75 -2.59
CA ASP A 240 23.93 17.34 -3.92
C ASP A 240 23.29 18.74 -4.01
N ASN A 241 22.27 19.02 -3.19
CA ASN A 241 21.70 20.35 -2.98
C ASN A 241 22.71 21.40 -2.46
N LYS A 242 23.86 21.00 -1.90
CA LYS A 242 24.93 21.92 -1.50
C LYS A 242 25.90 22.30 -2.63
N ALA A 243 25.83 21.66 -3.80
CA ALA A 243 26.89 21.77 -4.82
C ALA A 243 26.44 22.24 -6.22
N SER A 244 25.14 22.35 -6.51
CA SER A 244 24.68 22.56 -7.89
C SER A 244 23.75 23.77 -8.06
N SER A 245 24.36 24.95 -8.21
CA SER A 245 23.72 26.14 -8.80
C SER A 245 24.46 26.53 -10.08
N ARG A 246 24.00 26.06 -11.24
CA ARG A 246 24.31 26.70 -12.53
C ARG A 246 23.30 26.36 -13.62
N GLU A 247 22.69 27.44 -14.12
CA GLU A 247 21.63 27.52 -15.13
C GLU A 247 22.10 27.13 -16.54
N VAL A 248 21.15 26.71 -17.38
CA VAL A 248 21.27 26.76 -18.85
C VAL A 248 19.99 27.36 -19.45
N ARG A 249 20.17 28.34 -20.35
CA ARG A 249 19.15 29.09 -21.09
C ARG A 249 19.38 28.93 -22.60
N SER A 250 18.29 28.97 -23.39
CA SER A 250 18.13 29.37 -24.82
C SER A 250 17.30 28.34 -25.60
N GLN A 251 16.59 28.61 -26.69
CA GLN A 251 16.05 29.81 -27.36
C GLN A 251 14.94 29.34 -28.32
N ARG A 252 14.10 30.27 -28.78
CA ARG A 252 12.95 30.08 -29.69
C ARG A 252 13.36 30.04 -31.16
N GLU A 253 12.52 29.47 -32.01
CA GLU A 253 12.43 29.77 -33.45
C GLU A 253 10.97 30.06 -33.87
N SER A 254 10.80 30.83 -34.94
CA SER A 254 9.58 31.50 -35.40
C SER A 254 9.01 30.91 -36.72
N PRO A 255 7.76 31.24 -37.11
CA PRO A 255 6.87 30.43 -37.94
C PRO A 255 6.72 30.85 -39.43
N SER A 256 5.99 30.03 -40.22
CA SER A 256 5.89 30.10 -41.69
C SER A 256 4.59 30.71 -42.25
N TYR A 257 4.77 31.57 -43.26
CA TYR A 257 3.96 32.18 -44.35
C TYR A 257 2.49 31.78 -44.70
N ARG A 258 1.72 31.08 -43.85
CA ARG A 258 0.27 30.83 -44.07
C ARG A 258 -0.65 31.71 -43.20
N GLN A 259 -0.06 32.53 -42.34
CA GLN A 259 -0.69 33.35 -41.29
C GLN A 259 -1.28 34.67 -41.83
N GLU A 260 -0.58 35.30 -42.80
CA GLU A 260 -0.83 36.70 -43.24
C GLU A 260 -2.21 36.92 -43.91
N LEU A 261 -2.88 35.86 -44.36
CA LEU A 261 -4.22 35.93 -44.99
C LEU A 261 -5.38 35.69 -44.01
N LEU A 262 -5.11 35.15 -42.81
CA LEU A 262 -6.08 35.01 -41.72
C LEU A 262 -5.98 36.19 -40.72
N ASP A 263 -4.82 36.83 -40.63
CA ASP A 263 -4.55 37.98 -39.75
C ASP A 263 -5.38 39.24 -40.09
N ALA A 264 -5.77 39.43 -41.35
CA ALA A 264 -6.51 40.62 -41.78
C ALA A 264 -7.98 40.67 -41.30
N SER A 265 -8.58 39.50 -41.01
CA SER A 265 -9.93 39.41 -40.41
C SER A 265 -9.87 39.29 -38.89
N ALA A 266 -8.84 38.66 -38.33
CA ALA A 266 -8.61 38.60 -36.88
C ALA A 266 -8.18 39.96 -36.28
N ALA A 267 -7.53 40.83 -37.06
CA ALA A 267 -7.07 42.15 -36.62
C ALA A 267 -8.20 43.14 -36.26
N GLN A 268 -9.46 42.82 -36.56
CA GLN A 268 -10.62 43.65 -36.19
C GLN A 268 -11.40 43.14 -34.99
N GLU A 269 -11.11 41.92 -34.50
CA GLU A 269 -11.82 41.37 -33.34
C GLU A 269 -11.21 41.87 -32.02
N PRO A 270 -12.03 42.07 -30.96
CA PRO A 270 -11.53 42.39 -29.64
C PRO A 270 -10.83 41.15 -29.05
N VAL A 271 -9.64 41.34 -28.50
CA VAL A 271 -8.82 40.26 -27.95
C VAL A 271 -8.54 40.55 -26.49
N LEU A 272 -8.70 39.53 -25.65
CA LEU A 272 -8.28 39.54 -24.26
C LEU A 272 -7.53 38.25 -23.97
N SER A 273 -6.33 38.37 -23.43
CA SER A 273 -5.48 37.23 -23.09
C SER A 273 -4.81 37.43 -21.74
N LEU A 274 -4.71 36.33 -21.00
CA LEU A 274 -4.03 36.26 -19.73
C LEU A 274 -2.91 35.22 -19.83
N SER A 275 -1.70 35.60 -19.41
CA SER A 275 -0.55 34.69 -19.44
C SER A 275 0.27 34.79 -18.15
N LYS A 276 0.89 33.69 -17.75
CA LYS A 276 1.78 33.63 -16.58
C LYS A 276 3.24 33.69 -17.03
N ALA A 277 4.01 34.62 -16.48
CA ALA A 277 5.46 34.74 -16.73
C ALA A 277 6.20 35.12 -15.44
N ASN A 278 7.22 34.33 -15.06
CA ASN A 278 8.13 34.62 -13.94
C ASN A 278 7.47 34.98 -12.60
N GLY A 279 6.34 34.34 -12.26
CA GLY A 279 5.62 34.59 -11.00
C GLY A 279 4.63 35.78 -11.05
N SER A 280 4.55 36.48 -12.18
CA SER A 280 3.56 37.53 -12.42
C SER A 280 2.59 37.13 -13.53
N LEU A 281 1.43 37.78 -13.57
CA LEU A 281 0.42 37.59 -14.60
C LEU A 281 0.44 38.79 -15.54
N ARG A 282 0.54 38.54 -16.84
CA ARG A 282 0.46 39.58 -17.87
C ARG A 282 -0.91 39.53 -18.53
N VAL A 283 -1.62 40.65 -18.43
CA VAL A 283 -2.91 40.89 -19.08
C VAL A 283 -2.65 41.68 -20.35
N LEU A 284 -3.04 41.12 -21.49
CA LEU A 284 -2.96 41.76 -22.80
C LEU A 284 -4.36 41.84 -23.39
N GLY A 285 -4.80 43.05 -23.71
CA GLY A 285 -6.07 43.30 -24.37
C GLY A 285 -5.94 44.32 -25.50
N GLU A 286 -6.68 44.11 -26.58
CA GLU A 286 -6.77 45.04 -27.71
C GLU A 286 -8.23 45.24 -28.10
N ARG A 287 -8.60 46.49 -28.41
CA ARG A 287 -9.94 46.88 -28.88
C ARG A 287 -11.06 46.49 -27.89
N LEU A 288 -10.77 46.56 -26.59
CA LEU A 288 -11.73 46.31 -25.52
C LEU A 288 -12.79 47.42 -25.48
N ASP A 289 -14.05 47.03 -25.34
CA ASP A 289 -15.23 47.89 -25.24
C ASP A 289 -15.66 48.16 -23.78
N ALA A 290 -15.04 47.48 -22.82
CA ALA A 290 -15.24 47.65 -21.38
C ALA A 290 -13.91 47.62 -20.60
N PRO A 291 -13.84 48.22 -19.40
CA PRO A 291 -12.69 48.04 -18.50
C PRO A 291 -12.47 46.56 -18.15
N VAL A 292 -11.24 46.21 -17.81
CA VAL A 292 -10.88 44.82 -17.46
C VAL A 292 -11.14 44.59 -15.98
N LYS A 293 -11.83 43.49 -15.69
CA LYS A 293 -12.06 43.00 -14.33
C LYS A 293 -11.25 41.72 -14.12
N VAL A 294 -10.56 41.62 -12.99
CA VAL A 294 -9.81 40.43 -12.56
C VAL A 294 -10.60 39.72 -11.46
N ASN A 295 -10.89 38.45 -11.68
CA ASN A 295 -11.59 37.56 -10.76
C ASN A 295 -10.65 36.47 -10.26
N PHE A 296 -10.70 36.17 -8.97
CA PHE A 296 -9.92 35.13 -8.33
C PHE A 296 -10.86 34.06 -7.76
N TYR A 297 -10.65 32.81 -8.15
CA TYR A 297 -11.42 31.66 -7.70
C TYR A 297 -10.49 30.70 -6.96
N GLU A 298 -10.71 30.50 -5.68
CA GLU A 298 -10.08 29.42 -4.93
C GLU A 298 -10.68 28.10 -5.40
N ILE A 299 -9.81 27.18 -5.83
CA ILE A 299 -10.24 25.93 -6.43
C ILE A 299 -9.71 24.73 -5.68
N ASP A 300 -10.56 23.72 -5.56
CA ASP A 300 -10.12 22.37 -5.26
C ASP A 300 -9.55 21.75 -6.54
N VAL A 301 -8.22 21.82 -6.67
CA VAL A 301 -7.48 21.30 -7.83
C VAL A 301 -7.69 19.79 -7.97
N GLU A 302 -7.83 19.05 -6.86
CA GLU A 302 -8.10 17.62 -6.93
C GLU A 302 -9.47 17.34 -7.55
N LEU A 303 -10.49 18.10 -7.16
CA LEU A 303 -11.84 17.97 -7.71
C LEU A 303 -11.87 18.31 -9.21
N LEU A 304 -11.23 19.40 -9.63
CA LEU A 304 -11.15 19.78 -11.05
C LEU A 304 -10.43 18.72 -11.87
N PHE A 305 -9.27 18.26 -11.39
CA PHE A 305 -8.52 17.18 -12.02
C PHE A 305 -9.35 15.89 -12.12
N SER A 306 -10.14 15.55 -11.10
CA SER A 306 -10.98 14.35 -11.11
C SER A 306 -12.11 14.42 -12.14
N ARG A 307 -12.57 15.63 -12.49
CA ARG A 307 -13.61 15.85 -13.51
C ARG A 307 -13.04 15.90 -14.92
N GLN A 308 -11.85 16.50 -15.09
CA GLN A 308 -11.20 16.68 -16.38
C GLN A 308 -9.68 16.41 -16.30
N PRO A 309 -9.25 15.15 -16.18
CA PRO A 309 -7.82 14.84 -15.92
C PRO A 309 -6.86 15.25 -17.03
N PHE A 310 -7.34 15.32 -18.27
CA PHE A 310 -6.55 15.65 -19.47
C PHE A 310 -6.84 17.05 -20.02
N ALA A 311 -7.53 17.91 -19.26
CA ALA A 311 -7.68 19.31 -19.65
C ALA A 311 -6.40 20.08 -19.29
N ALA A 312 -5.95 20.97 -20.18
CA ALA A 312 -4.88 21.89 -19.84
C ALA A 312 -5.37 22.84 -18.73
N LEU A 313 -4.60 22.97 -17.65
CA LEU A 313 -4.88 23.93 -16.56
C LEU A 313 -4.98 25.39 -17.06
N ALA A 314 -4.39 25.70 -18.21
CA ALA A 314 -4.46 27.02 -18.85
C ALA A 314 -5.77 27.28 -19.60
N ASP A 315 -6.49 26.22 -20.01
CA ASP A 315 -7.73 26.31 -20.79
C ASP A 315 -8.96 25.92 -19.95
N SER A 316 -8.81 25.90 -18.61
CA SER A 316 -9.90 25.56 -17.71
C SER A 316 -10.84 26.75 -17.57
N GLU A 317 -12.06 26.61 -18.10
CA GLU A 317 -13.15 27.56 -17.83
C GLU A 317 -13.29 27.77 -16.32
N PRO A 318 -13.55 29.01 -15.87
CA PRO A 318 -13.77 29.26 -14.46
C PRO A 318 -14.92 28.38 -13.95
N PRO A 319 -14.78 27.77 -12.77
CA PRO A 319 -15.86 26.98 -12.19
C PRO A 319 -17.12 27.85 -12.06
N ALA A 320 -18.30 27.24 -12.23
CA ALA A 320 -19.61 27.90 -12.09
C ALA A 320 -19.94 28.26 -10.63
N ILE A 321 -19.06 29.04 -9.99
CA ILE A 321 -19.13 29.55 -8.62
C ILE A 321 -18.83 31.06 -8.66
N SER A 322 -19.22 31.79 -7.62
CA SER A 322 -18.86 33.19 -7.48
C SER A 322 -17.35 33.35 -7.19
N PRO A 323 -16.67 34.37 -7.75
CA PRO A 323 -15.27 34.64 -7.43
C PRO A 323 -15.10 35.00 -5.94
N ASN A 324 -14.02 34.51 -5.33
CA ASN A 324 -13.63 34.85 -3.96
C ASN A 324 -13.23 36.32 -3.84
N LYS A 325 -12.62 36.85 -4.91
CA LYS A 325 -12.23 38.26 -5.00
C LYS A 325 -12.41 38.74 -6.43
N SER A 326 -12.95 39.94 -6.57
CA SER A 326 -13.05 40.64 -7.85
C SER A 326 -12.47 42.03 -7.68
N GLN A 327 -11.64 42.44 -8.62
CA GLN A 327 -11.07 43.79 -8.64
C GLN A 327 -11.06 44.34 -10.06
N ASP A 328 -11.35 45.63 -10.19
CA ASP A 328 -11.15 46.33 -11.45
C ASP A 328 -9.66 46.58 -11.64
N LEU A 329 -9.17 46.32 -12.85
CA LEU A 329 -7.76 46.53 -13.17
C LEU A 329 -7.50 48.04 -13.27
N SER A 330 -6.75 48.57 -12.31
CA SER A 330 -6.44 50.00 -12.19
C SER A 330 -5.80 50.56 -13.47
N GLY A 331 -6.45 51.56 -14.06
CA GLY A 331 -6.02 52.19 -15.31
C GLY A 331 -6.48 51.46 -16.58
N SER A 332 -7.31 50.41 -16.46
CA SER A 332 -8.00 49.85 -17.62
C SER A 332 -9.11 50.78 -18.12
N THR A 333 -9.02 51.15 -19.39
CA THR A 333 -10.06 51.86 -20.14
C THR A 333 -10.41 51.04 -21.38
N THR A 334 -11.39 51.50 -22.14
CA THR A 334 -11.65 50.96 -23.48
C THR A 334 -10.42 51.17 -24.39
N GLY A 335 -10.20 50.26 -25.34
CA GLY A 335 -9.01 50.26 -26.21
C GLY A 335 -8.04 49.12 -25.90
N SER A 336 -6.77 49.44 -25.63
CA SER A 336 -5.71 48.43 -25.43
C SER A 336 -5.10 48.51 -24.03
N ILE A 337 -4.70 47.36 -23.50
CA ILE A 337 -4.05 47.22 -22.21
C ILE A 337 -2.92 46.20 -22.28
N ASP A 338 -1.79 46.53 -21.67
CA ASP A 338 -0.67 45.62 -21.42
C ASP A 338 -0.17 45.90 -20.01
N GLN A 339 -0.60 45.08 -19.05
CA GLN A 339 -0.26 45.26 -17.66
C GLN A 339 0.22 43.96 -17.04
N ILE A 340 1.20 44.09 -16.16
CA ILE A 340 1.63 43.02 -15.29
C ILE A 340 0.94 43.22 -13.93
N ILE A 341 0.23 42.19 -13.48
CA ILE A 341 -0.37 42.13 -12.16
C ILE A 341 0.34 41.06 -11.33
N GLU A 342 0.53 41.36 -10.05
CA GLU A 342 1.00 40.39 -9.07
C GLU A 342 -0.18 39.68 -8.43
N LEU A 343 0.01 38.41 -8.06
CA LEU A 343 -0.98 37.74 -7.21
C LEU A 343 -1.01 38.44 -5.84
N PRO A 344 -2.20 38.76 -5.31
CA PRO A 344 -2.34 39.24 -3.94
C PRO A 344 -1.61 38.30 -2.96
N SER A 345 -0.92 38.86 -1.96
CA SER A 345 -0.11 38.09 -1.02
C SER A 345 -0.87 36.99 -0.29
N GLU A 346 -2.17 37.22 -0.02
CA GLU A 346 -3.10 36.26 0.58
C GLU A 346 -3.42 35.03 -0.30
N LEU A 347 -3.19 35.12 -1.62
CA LEU A 347 -3.46 34.06 -2.60
C LEU A 347 -2.19 33.34 -3.08
N LEU A 348 -0.99 33.83 -2.70
CA LEU A 348 0.29 33.23 -3.12
C LEU A 348 0.48 31.79 -2.64
N GLN A 349 -0.20 31.40 -1.55
CA GLN A 349 -0.13 30.07 -0.93
C GLN A 349 -1.38 29.22 -1.22
N ARG A 350 -2.24 29.65 -2.16
CA ARG A 350 -3.45 28.92 -2.54
C ARG A 350 -3.41 28.55 -4.02
N ASN A 351 -4.15 27.50 -4.39
CA ASN A 351 -4.41 27.20 -5.78
C ASN A 351 -5.62 28.04 -6.23
N VAL A 352 -5.39 28.98 -7.14
CA VAL A 352 -6.40 29.90 -7.62
C VAL A 352 -6.48 29.91 -9.13
N VAL A 353 -7.70 29.94 -9.68
CA VAL A 353 -7.92 30.36 -11.07
C VAL A 353 -8.01 31.87 -11.07
N VAL A 354 -7.19 32.52 -11.89
CA VAL A 354 -7.32 33.94 -12.17
C VAL A 354 -7.97 34.09 -13.52
N GLU A 355 -9.10 34.79 -13.57
CA GLU A 355 -9.83 35.11 -14.79
C GLU A 355 -9.79 36.61 -15.01
N VAL A 356 -9.60 37.04 -16.26
CA VAL A 356 -9.82 38.42 -16.70
C VAL A 356 -11.03 38.47 -17.62
N THR A 357 -11.91 39.44 -17.39
CA THR A 357 -13.11 39.65 -18.22
C THR A 357 -13.21 41.10 -18.70
N SER A 358 -13.71 41.29 -19.92
CA SER A 358 -14.02 42.60 -20.52
C SER A 358 -15.00 42.39 -21.68
N GLY A 359 -16.15 43.07 -21.69
CA GLY A 359 -16.98 43.13 -22.90
C GLY A 359 -17.67 41.83 -23.33
N GLY A 360 -17.69 40.80 -22.48
CA GLY A 360 -18.11 39.45 -22.85
C GLY A 360 -16.96 38.52 -23.26
N LEU A 361 -15.72 39.01 -23.33
CA LEU A 361 -14.51 38.20 -23.40
C LEU A 361 -14.11 37.71 -22.01
N SER A 362 -13.60 36.48 -21.93
CA SER A 362 -13.01 35.89 -20.74
C SER A 362 -11.74 35.12 -21.10
N SER A 363 -10.72 35.23 -20.26
CA SER A 363 -9.49 34.43 -20.34
C SER A 363 -9.03 34.09 -18.94
N SER A 364 -8.68 32.82 -18.68
CA SER A 364 -8.31 32.32 -17.36
C SER A 364 -6.96 31.63 -17.36
N VAL A 365 -6.28 31.61 -16.21
CA VAL A 365 -5.09 30.80 -15.97
C VAL A 365 -5.12 30.26 -14.54
N VAL A 366 -4.68 29.02 -14.34
CA VAL A 366 -4.48 28.47 -12.99
C VAL A 366 -3.12 28.91 -12.44
N CYS A 367 -3.15 29.54 -11.28
CA CYS A 367 -2.01 29.87 -10.46
C CYS A 367 -1.99 28.97 -9.22
N ALA A 368 -1.17 27.93 -9.26
CA ALA A 368 -0.80 27.18 -8.06
C ALA A 368 0.26 27.94 -7.24
N ALA A 369 0.17 27.84 -5.92
CA ALA A 369 1.24 28.23 -5.00
C ALA A 369 2.53 27.53 -5.43
N GLY A 370 3.57 28.29 -5.76
CA GLY A 370 4.70 27.75 -6.52
C GLY A 370 5.96 27.52 -5.70
N GLU A 371 6.14 26.29 -5.18
CA GLU A 371 7.46 25.72 -4.82
C GLU A 371 7.66 24.26 -5.26
N LEU A 372 6.63 23.62 -5.84
CA LEU A 372 6.64 22.23 -6.28
C LEU A 372 7.18 22.05 -7.72
N GLU A 373 8.24 21.26 -7.86
CA GLU A 373 8.79 20.77 -9.13
C GLU A 373 8.48 19.29 -9.31
N VAL A 374 7.93 18.89 -10.46
CA VAL A 374 7.63 17.48 -10.77
C VAL A 374 8.22 17.11 -12.13
N ASP A 375 9.13 16.14 -12.10
CA ASP A 375 9.68 15.48 -13.28
C ASP A 375 8.97 14.15 -13.54
N VAL A 376 8.72 13.84 -14.81
CA VAL A 376 8.25 12.50 -15.23
C VAL A 376 9.45 11.68 -15.69
N VAL A 377 9.77 10.62 -14.95
CA VAL A 377 10.80 9.64 -15.30
C VAL A 377 10.14 8.49 -16.07
N ARG A 378 9.86 8.76 -17.36
CA ARG A 378 9.10 7.84 -18.23
C ARG A 378 9.68 6.43 -18.28
N SER A 379 11.00 6.28 -18.35
CA SER A 379 11.66 4.97 -18.49
C SER A 379 11.32 3.99 -17.37
N TYR A 380 10.95 4.49 -16.19
CA TYR A 380 10.64 3.68 -15.02
C TYR A 380 9.18 3.83 -14.55
N GLY A 381 8.33 4.55 -15.29
CA GLY A 381 6.93 4.75 -14.89
C GLY A 381 6.77 5.55 -13.59
N GLN A 382 7.71 6.45 -13.28
CA GLN A 382 7.75 7.18 -12.01
C GLN A 382 7.73 8.70 -12.19
N ILE A 383 7.18 9.42 -11.21
CA ILE A 383 7.42 10.86 -11.06
C ILE A 383 8.41 11.11 -9.93
N ARG A 384 9.10 12.25 -10.01
CA ARG A 384 9.95 12.77 -8.93
C ARG A 384 9.47 14.16 -8.55
N ALA A 385 8.93 14.29 -7.34
CA ALA A 385 8.48 15.55 -6.75
C ALA A 385 9.57 16.14 -5.86
N ARG A 386 9.88 17.41 -6.08
CA ARG A 386 10.91 18.17 -5.38
C ARG A 386 10.39 19.54 -4.99
N ARG A 387 10.94 20.09 -3.91
CA ARG A 387 10.78 21.51 -3.59
C ARG A 387 11.72 22.34 -4.47
N ARG A 388 11.57 23.66 -4.44
CA ARG A 388 12.43 24.61 -5.18
C ARG A 388 13.91 24.53 -4.78
N ASP A 389 14.19 24.13 -3.53
CA ASP A 389 15.56 23.85 -3.06
C ASP A 389 16.09 22.47 -3.53
N HIS A 390 15.36 21.83 -4.45
CA HIS A 390 15.58 20.49 -5.00
C HIS A 390 15.55 19.36 -3.97
N SER A 391 15.18 19.63 -2.72
CA SER A 391 14.98 18.58 -1.72
C SER A 391 13.78 17.69 -2.11
N PRO A 392 13.85 16.38 -1.81
CA PRO A 392 12.74 15.46 -2.00
C PRO A 392 11.46 15.93 -1.31
N LEU A 393 10.36 16.00 -2.05
CA LEU A 393 9.06 16.26 -1.43
C LEU A 393 8.44 14.93 -0.99
N THR A 394 8.63 14.59 0.27
CA THR A 394 8.08 13.38 0.91
C THR A 394 6.59 13.57 1.22
N GLY A 395 5.76 12.57 0.97
CA GLY A 395 4.35 12.57 1.38
C GLY A 395 3.41 13.46 0.56
N ALA A 396 3.83 13.95 -0.62
CA ALA A 396 2.93 14.64 -1.54
C ALA A 396 1.91 13.65 -2.11
N TYR A 397 0.64 14.05 -2.13
CA TYR A 397 -0.44 13.23 -2.68
C TYR A 397 -0.35 13.19 -4.20
N VAL A 398 -0.45 11.99 -4.78
CA VAL A 398 -0.43 11.77 -6.22
C VAL A 398 -1.70 11.07 -6.65
N LYS A 399 -2.35 11.59 -7.68
CA LYS A 399 -3.56 11.01 -8.28
C LYS A 399 -3.37 10.84 -9.77
N VAL A 400 -3.68 9.65 -10.27
CA VAL A 400 -3.42 9.24 -11.65
C VAL A 400 -4.71 8.79 -12.31
N TYR A 401 -4.97 9.31 -13.49
CA TYR A 401 -5.99 8.81 -14.41
C TYR A 401 -5.31 8.26 -15.66
N ALA A 402 -5.89 7.20 -16.22
CA ALA A 402 -5.49 6.64 -17.48
C ALA A 402 -6.56 6.94 -18.53
N ARG A 403 -6.12 7.35 -19.72
CA ARG A 403 -6.92 7.26 -20.94
C ARG A 403 -6.63 5.90 -21.57
N HIS A 404 -7.67 5.13 -21.83
CA HIS A 404 -7.55 3.80 -22.42
C HIS A 404 -7.69 3.84 -23.94
N ASN A 405 -7.34 2.73 -24.60
CA ASN A 405 -7.43 2.57 -26.05
C ASN A 405 -8.86 2.74 -26.61
N ASP A 406 -9.88 2.51 -25.79
CA ASP A 406 -11.30 2.74 -26.11
C ASP A 406 -11.73 4.22 -26.01
N GLY A 407 -10.80 5.11 -25.67
CA GLY A 407 -11.03 6.54 -25.46
C GLY A 407 -11.60 6.89 -24.08
N SER A 408 -11.95 5.90 -23.26
CA SER A 408 -12.44 6.15 -21.90
C SER A 408 -11.33 6.68 -21.01
N VAL A 409 -11.70 7.62 -20.13
CA VAL A 409 -10.81 8.15 -19.08
C VAL A 409 -11.29 7.61 -17.75
N ARG A 410 -10.44 6.82 -17.09
CA ARG A 410 -10.75 6.17 -15.82
C ARG A 410 -9.68 6.49 -14.80
N PHE A 411 -10.09 6.51 -13.54
CA PHE A 411 -9.13 6.56 -12.44
C PHE A 411 -8.21 5.34 -12.55
N TYR A 412 -6.91 5.55 -12.36
CA TYR A 412 -5.91 4.50 -12.46
C TYR A 412 -5.33 4.14 -11.08
N LYS A 413 -4.69 5.11 -10.42
CA LYS A 413 -4.03 4.91 -9.13
C LYS A 413 -3.87 6.21 -8.34
N ASP A 414 -3.81 6.12 -7.03
CA ASP A 414 -3.41 7.22 -6.15
C ASP A 414 -2.47 6.74 -5.04
N GLY A 415 -1.78 7.69 -4.40
CA GLY A 415 -0.93 7.43 -3.25
C GLY A 415 -0.04 8.62 -2.91
N TYR A 416 1.10 8.34 -2.30
CA TYR A 416 1.99 9.37 -1.76
C TYR A 416 3.41 9.16 -2.23
N THR A 417 4.14 10.25 -2.41
CA THR A 417 5.58 10.18 -2.69
C THR A 417 6.35 9.58 -1.53
N ASP A 418 7.34 8.75 -1.83
CA ASP A 418 8.22 8.12 -0.84
C ASP A 418 9.23 9.12 -0.24
N LEU A 419 10.11 8.63 0.64
CA LEU A 419 11.17 9.42 1.29
C LEU A 419 12.16 10.09 0.33
N ARG A 420 12.15 9.72 -0.96
CA ARG A 420 12.98 10.26 -2.04
C ARG A 420 12.18 11.18 -2.97
N GLY A 421 10.89 11.38 -2.69
CA GLY A 421 9.98 12.17 -3.53
C GLY A 421 9.50 11.42 -4.77
N TYR A 422 9.72 10.10 -4.86
CA TYR A 422 9.26 9.31 -6.00
C TYR A 422 7.86 8.77 -5.80
N PHE A 423 7.12 8.63 -6.89
CA PHE A 423 5.88 7.85 -6.93
C PHE A 423 5.79 7.07 -8.24
N ASP A 424 5.50 5.77 -8.13
CA ASP A 424 5.23 4.89 -9.27
C ASP A 424 3.78 5.04 -9.73
N TYR A 425 3.62 5.74 -10.86
CA TYR A 425 2.32 6.02 -11.48
C TYR A 425 1.85 4.91 -12.42
N ALA A 426 2.72 3.99 -12.82
CA ALA A 426 2.43 3.03 -13.88
C ALA A 426 2.11 1.62 -13.35
N THR A 427 2.83 1.13 -12.33
CA THR A 427 2.70 -0.26 -11.89
C THR A 427 1.40 -0.50 -11.12
N LEU A 428 0.66 -1.54 -11.54
CA LEU A 428 -0.50 -2.10 -10.86
C LEU A 428 -0.45 -3.63 -10.91
N SER A 429 -0.96 -4.29 -9.86
CA SER A 429 -1.19 -5.74 -9.85
C SER A 429 -2.53 -6.14 -10.49
N THR A 430 -2.97 -5.38 -11.51
CA THR A 430 -4.20 -5.60 -12.29
C THR A 430 -3.89 -5.51 -13.78
N SER A 431 -4.79 -5.97 -14.65
CA SER A 431 -4.64 -5.90 -16.11
C SER A 431 -4.91 -4.51 -16.71
N ASP A 432 -5.07 -3.48 -15.87
CA ASP A 432 -5.53 -2.16 -16.33
C ASP A 432 -4.47 -1.44 -17.17
N LEU A 433 -3.19 -1.71 -16.88
CA LEU A 433 -2.04 -1.22 -17.65
C LEU A 433 -2.07 -1.69 -19.12
N ASP A 434 -2.63 -2.87 -19.40
CA ASP A 434 -2.65 -3.45 -20.75
C ASP A 434 -3.49 -2.65 -21.74
N THR A 435 -4.44 -1.87 -21.22
CA THR A 435 -5.38 -1.09 -22.02
C THR A 435 -5.15 0.42 -21.93
N ALA A 436 -4.25 0.86 -21.05
CA ALA A 436 -3.87 2.26 -20.90
C ALA A 436 -3.10 2.74 -22.13
N ALA A 437 -3.33 3.99 -22.54
CA ALA A 437 -2.67 4.67 -23.66
C ALA A 437 -1.84 5.88 -23.20
N ARG A 438 -2.38 6.64 -22.24
CA ARG A 438 -1.75 7.85 -21.68
C ARG A 438 -2.18 8.06 -20.24
N PHE A 439 -1.31 8.66 -19.43
CA PHE A 439 -1.59 9.02 -18.05
C PHE A 439 -1.71 10.54 -17.89
N ALA A 440 -2.62 10.94 -17.02
CA ALA A 440 -2.65 12.26 -16.41
C ALA A 440 -2.35 12.10 -14.92
N ILE A 441 -1.44 12.90 -14.38
CA ILE A 441 -0.86 12.76 -13.05
C ILE A 441 -0.95 14.11 -12.34
N LEU A 442 -1.74 14.18 -11.28
CA LEU A 442 -1.77 15.29 -10.34
C LEU A 442 -0.83 14.98 -9.17
N VAL A 443 0.01 15.93 -8.80
CA VAL A 443 0.78 15.94 -7.55
C VAL A 443 0.32 17.15 -6.73
N LEU A 444 -0.04 16.92 -5.47
CA LEU A 444 -0.62 17.91 -4.57
C LEU A 444 0.08 17.86 -3.21
N ASP A 445 0.53 19.02 -2.74
CA ASP A 445 1.06 19.22 -1.40
C ASP A 445 0.43 20.48 -0.77
N PRO A 446 -0.05 20.42 0.49
CA PRO A 446 -0.70 21.56 1.14
C PRO A 446 0.19 22.81 1.26
N HIS A 447 1.52 22.64 1.24
CA HIS A 447 2.48 23.72 1.44
C HIS A 447 3.18 24.14 0.13
N SER A 448 3.44 23.20 -0.77
CA SER A 448 4.24 23.40 -1.99
C SER A 448 3.39 23.58 -3.25
N GLY A 449 2.07 23.36 -3.15
CA GLY A 449 1.09 23.59 -4.22
C GLY A 449 0.72 22.34 -5.03
N ALA A 450 0.24 22.56 -6.25
CA ALA A 450 -0.25 21.49 -7.14
C ALA A 450 0.39 21.56 -8.53
N VAL A 451 0.70 20.40 -9.11
CA VAL A 451 1.25 20.26 -10.46
C VAL A 451 0.56 19.11 -11.18
N ILE A 452 0.14 19.35 -12.43
CA ILE A 452 -0.35 18.30 -13.33
C ILE A 452 0.70 18.00 -14.42
N ARG A 453 0.87 16.73 -14.72
CA ARG A 453 1.72 16.21 -15.79
C ARG A 453 0.97 15.17 -16.60
N GLU A 454 1.22 15.14 -17.90
CA GLU A 454 0.83 14.03 -18.76
C GLU A 454 2.05 13.16 -19.03
N ALA A 455 1.86 11.84 -19.05
CA ALA A 455 2.90 10.88 -19.33
C ALA A 455 2.41 9.83 -20.34
N GLU A 456 3.28 9.43 -21.26
CA GLU A 456 3.08 8.23 -22.06
C GLU A 456 3.40 6.98 -21.22
N LEU A 457 3.01 5.82 -21.73
CA LEU A 457 3.40 4.55 -21.13
C LEU A 457 4.93 4.44 -21.04
N PRO A 458 5.45 3.84 -19.95
CA PRO A 458 6.85 3.42 -19.89
C PRO A 458 7.12 2.39 -21.00
N PRO A 459 8.35 2.37 -21.57
CA PRO A 459 8.76 1.31 -22.47
C PRO A 459 8.67 -0.05 -21.76
N ARG A 460 8.22 -1.09 -22.50
CA ARG A 460 8.16 -2.47 -22.01
C ARG A 460 9.54 -3.10 -21.89
#